data_AF-A0A5E4E531-F1
#
_entry.id   AF-A0A5E4E531-F1
#
_cell.length_a   1.000
_cell.length_b   1.000
_cell.length_c   1.000
_cell.angle_alpha   90.00
_cell.angle_beta   90.00
_cell.angle_gamma   90.00
#
_symmetry.space_group_name_H-M   'P 1'
#
loop_
_entity.id
_entity.type
_entity.pdbx_description
1 polymer ?
#
loop_
_entity_poly.entity_id
_entity_poly.type
_entity_poly.pdbx_seq_one_letter_code
_entity_poly.pdbx_strand_id
1 'polypeptide(L)'
;MSSRGVTLTLIMITLFLSTASGDSPDKCVYTIYIKTGSLMKAGTDSKISLSLGDFSGSSVWVPDLESWGLMSPYHDYFERGNLDVFSVRGRCMDGPVCRLSLTCDGSGAHPGWYCDHVELAATGPDTGCSKSMFYVQQWLSSDVPPFELTVSVDACNPWNINAVADEQEKCGKFVVVNPARYE
;
A
#
# COMPACT_ATOMS: atom_id res chain seq x y z
N MET A 1 -42.67 -31.27 -58.48
CA MET A 1 -43.17 -30.32 -57.48
C MET A 1 -42.48 -30.59 -56.13
N SER A 2 -41.56 -29.68 -55.77
CA SER A 2 -41.08 -29.32 -54.43
C SER A 2 -41.16 -30.37 -53.30
N SER A 3 -40.06 -31.10 -53.06
CA SER A 3 -39.77 -31.67 -51.74
C SER A 3 -39.09 -30.59 -50.90
N ARG A 4 -39.78 -30.06 -49.88
CA ARG A 4 -39.23 -29.07 -48.94
C ARG A 4 -38.44 -29.82 -47.86
N GLY A 5 -37.12 -29.79 -47.96
CA GLY A 5 -36.25 -30.18 -46.85
C GLY A 5 -36.44 -29.22 -45.69
N VAL A 6 -36.90 -29.73 -44.56
CA VAL A 6 -36.90 -29.01 -43.29
C VAL A 6 -35.51 -29.20 -42.69
N THR A 7 -34.65 -28.20 -42.84
CA THR A 7 -33.36 -28.17 -42.14
C THR A 7 -33.63 -27.93 -40.65
N LEU A 8 -33.42 -28.97 -39.86
CA LEU A 8 -33.48 -28.94 -38.41
C LEU A 8 -32.27 -28.15 -37.89
N THR A 9 -32.41 -26.84 -37.67
CA THR A 9 -31.36 -26.05 -37.04
C THR A 9 -31.28 -26.44 -35.57
N LEU A 10 -30.27 -27.25 -35.23
CA LEU A 10 -29.87 -27.55 -33.86
C LEU A 10 -29.48 -26.23 -33.19
N ILE A 11 -30.36 -25.67 -32.35
CA ILE A 11 -30.02 -24.54 -31.49
C ILE A 11 -29.12 -25.11 -30.38
N MET A 12 -27.80 -25.09 -30.62
CA MET A 12 -26.81 -25.23 -29.57
C MET A 12 -26.95 -24.01 -28.65
N ILE A 13 -27.76 -24.14 -27.61
CA ILE A 13 -27.80 -23.18 -26.50
C ILE A 13 -26.45 -23.33 -25.79
N THR A 14 -25.48 -22.52 -26.19
CA THR A 14 -24.23 -22.36 -25.46
C THR A 14 -24.55 -21.69 -24.13
N LEU A 15 -24.65 -22.50 -23.08
CA LEU A 15 -24.72 -22.03 -21.71
C LEU A 15 -23.41 -21.28 -21.44
N PHE A 16 -23.44 -19.95 -21.57
CA PHE A 16 -22.36 -19.11 -21.07
C PHE A 16 -22.39 -19.22 -19.54
N LEU A 17 -21.66 -20.20 -19.01
CA LEU A 17 -21.21 -20.17 -17.62
C LEU A 17 -20.29 -18.97 -17.52
N SER A 18 -20.90 -17.83 -17.19
CA SER A 18 -20.17 -16.65 -16.75
C SER A 18 -19.54 -17.05 -15.44
N THR A 19 -18.28 -17.48 -15.46
CA THR A 19 -17.49 -17.53 -14.24
C THR A 19 -17.30 -16.08 -13.82
N ALA A 20 -18.23 -15.57 -13.03
CA ALA A 20 -17.95 -14.40 -12.21
C ALA A 20 -16.73 -14.81 -11.38
N SER A 21 -15.57 -14.22 -11.68
CA SER A 21 -14.42 -14.32 -10.80
C SER A 21 -14.87 -13.70 -9.50
N GLY A 22 -15.28 -14.53 -8.53
CA GLY A 22 -15.70 -14.07 -7.22
C GLY A 22 -14.54 -13.29 -6.64
N ASP A 23 -14.74 -11.98 -6.45
CA ASP A 23 -13.88 -11.18 -5.61
C ASP A 23 -13.88 -11.87 -4.25
N SER A 24 -12.73 -12.43 -3.84
CA SER A 24 -12.68 -13.19 -2.60
C SER A 24 -13.01 -12.23 -1.45
N PRO A 25 -13.97 -12.55 -0.57
CA PRO A 25 -14.47 -11.62 0.46
C PRO A 25 -13.39 -11.16 1.44
N ASP A 26 -12.22 -11.82 1.46
CA ASP A 26 -11.11 -11.51 2.35
C ASP A 26 -10.13 -10.45 1.81
N LYS A 27 -10.55 -9.61 0.85
CA LYS A 27 -9.70 -8.57 0.26
C LYS A 27 -10.06 -7.17 0.76
N CYS A 28 -9.03 -6.46 1.18
CA CYS A 28 -9.12 -5.08 1.63
C CYS A 28 -8.35 -4.17 0.68
N VAL A 29 -8.79 -2.90 0.64
CA VAL A 29 -8.07 -1.82 -0.04
C VAL A 29 -7.27 -1.05 1.01
N TYR A 30 -5.99 -0.84 0.70
CA TYR A 30 -5.06 -0.03 1.46
C TYR A 30 -4.76 1.21 0.65
N THR A 31 -5.32 2.35 1.05
CA THR A 31 -4.96 3.65 0.51
C THR A 31 -3.75 4.16 1.27
N ILE A 32 -2.66 4.42 0.54
CA ILE A 32 -1.37 4.79 1.08
C ILE A 32 -1.05 6.20 0.59
N TYR A 33 -0.73 7.11 1.51
CA TYR A 33 -0.23 8.44 1.20
C TYR A 33 1.22 8.50 1.68
N ILE A 34 2.15 8.79 0.78
CA ILE A 34 3.56 8.90 1.11
C ILE A 34 4.00 10.34 0.87
N LYS A 35 4.56 10.94 1.91
CA LYS A 35 5.18 12.25 1.82
C LYS A 35 6.68 12.10 1.63
N THR A 36 7.18 12.55 0.48
CA THR A 36 8.61 12.81 0.32
C THR A 36 8.95 14.13 1.01
N GLY A 37 10.03 14.16 1.78
CA GLY A 37 10.43 15.36 2.51
C GLY A 37 10.87 16.50 1.58
N SER A 38 10.99 17.68 2.16
CA SER A 38 11.32 18.92 1.44
C SER A 38 12.82 19.28 1.48
N LEU A 39 13.65 18.42 2.09
CA LEU A 39 15.10 18.58 2.13
C LEU A 39 15.68 18.61 0.71
N MET A 40 16.86 19.22 0.56
CA MET A 40 17.53 19.27 -0.73
C MET A 40 17.84 17.86 -1.22
N LYS A 41 17.46 17.55 -2.46
CA LYS A 41 17.62 16.22 -3.11
C LYS A 41 16.88 15.07 -2.40
N ALA A 42 15.75 15.36 -1.76
CA ALA A 42 14.93 14.34 -1.10
C ALA A 42 14.18 13.39 -2.06
N GLY A 43 14.00 13.78 -3.33
CA GLY A 43 13.33 12.98 -4.36
C GLY A 43 14.20 11.87 -4.93
N THR A 44 13.59 10.88 -5.59
CA THR A 44 14.26 9.68 -6.08
C THR A 44 13.66 9.15 -7.37
N ASP A 45 14.50 8.55 -8.21
CA ASP A 45 14.05 7.77 -9.38
C ASP A 45 14.12 6.25 -9.12
N SER A 46 14.38 5.84 -7.88
CA SER A 46 14.49 4.45 -7.49
C SER A 46 13.14 3.76 -7.40
N LYS A 47 13.15 2.43 -7.50
CA LYS A 47 11.97 1.63 -7.21
C LYS A 47 11.74 1.57 -5.71
N ILE A 48 10.53 1.95 -5.30
CA ILE A 48 10.08 1.84 -3.90
C ILE A 48 9.20 0.61 -3.73
N SER A 49 9.53 -0.21 -2.74
CA SER A 49 8.74 -1.36 -2.33
C SER A 49 8.25 -1.23 -0.90
N LEU A 50 7.12 -1.86 -0.59
CA LEU A 50 6.34 -1.65 0.62
C LEU A 50 5.88 -2.98 1.21
N SER A 51 6.10 -3.16 2.51
CA SER A 51 5.46 -4.22 3.31
C SER A 51 4.60 -3.60 4.41
N LEU A 52 3.36 -4.05 4.51
CA LEU A 52 2.42 -3.68 5.57
C LEU A 52 2.13 -4.91 6.44
N GLY A 53 1.91 -4.73 7.74
CA GLY A 53 1.46 -5.83 8.61
C GLY A 53 0.68 -5.39 9.85
N ASP A 54 -0.04 -6.35 10.44
CA ASP A 54 -0.82 -6.19 11.66
C ASP A 54 -0.27 -7.04 12.83
N PHE A 55 -0.97 -6.98 13.96
CA PHE A 55 -0.60 -7.68 15.19
C PHE A 55 -0.79 -9.21 15.10
N SER A 56 -1.63 -9.69 14.17
CA SER A 56 -1.87 -11.14 13.98
C SER A 56 -0.81 -11.77 13.07
N GLY A 57 0.05 -10.96 12.46
CA GLY A 57 1.09 -11.40 11.54
C GLY A 57 0.63 -11.43 10.09
N SER A 58 -0.58 -10.95 9.79
CA SER A 58 -1.03 -10.73 8.42
C SER A 58 -0.17 -9.67 7.75
N SER A 59 0.13 -9.86 6.46
CA SER A 59 0.95 -8.91 5.71
C SER A 59 0.53 -8.75 4.26
N VAL A 60 0.91 -7.60 3.70
CA VAL A 60 0.76 -7.26 2.28
C VAL A 60 2.11 -6.77 1.79
N TRP A 61 2.64 -7.40 0.74
CA TRP A 61 3.90 -7.04 0.10
C TRP A 61 3.66 -6.46 -1.30
N VAL A 62 4.30 -5.34 -1.59
CA VAL A 62 4.24 -4.63 -2.87
C VAL A 62 5.67 -4.39 -3.35
N PRO A 63 6.14 -5.14 -4.37
CA PRO A 63 7.51 -5.02 -4.87
C PRO A 63 7.77 -3.74 -5.67
N ASP A 64 6.72 -3.06 -6.12
CA ASP A 64 6.80 -1.86 -6.94
C ASP A 64 5.56 -0.99 -6.68
N LEU A 65 5.71 0.02 -5.84
CA LEU A 65 4.59 0.82 -5.37
C LEU A 65 4.04 1.74 -6.46
N GLU A 66 4.88 2.21 -7.39
CA GLU A 66 4.47 3.08 -8.51
C GLU A 66 3.38 2.42 -9.37
N SER A 67 3.45 1.09 -9.54
CA SER A 67 2.44 0.31 -10.28
C SER A 67 1.02 0.36 -9.67
N TRP A 68 0.88 0.86 -8.45
CA TRP A 68 -0.39 1.03 -7.72
C TRP A 68 -0.76 2.51 -7.51
N GLY A 69 -0.08 3.43 -8.20
CA GLY A 69 -0.26 4.86 -8.07
C GLY A 69 -1.63 5.36 -8.55
N LEU A 70 -2.12 6.41 -7.89
CA LEU A 70 -3.39 7.08 -8.16
C LEU A 70 -3.23 8.52 -8.65
N MET A 71 -2.01 8.95 -8.97
CA MET A 71 -1.72 10.28 -9.49
C MET A 71 -2.04 10.36 -10.99
N SER A 72 -1.94 11.56 -11.57
CA SER A 72 -2.19 11.74 -13.00
C SER A 72 -1.23 10.91 -13.86
N PRO A 73 -1.61 10.57 -15.11
CA PRO A 73 -0.69 9.95 -16.05
C PRO A 73 0.62 10.76 -16.17
N TYR A 74 1.75 10.06 -16.26
CA TYR A 74 3.09 10.65 -16.32
C TYR A 74 3.51 11.47 -15.09
N HIS A 75 2.79 11.35 -13.97
CA HIS A 75 3.24 11.88 -12.70
C HIS A 75 4.55 11.23 -12.30
N ASP A 76 5.48 12.05 -11.83
CA ASP A 76 6.78 11.61 -11.32
C ASP A 76 6.68 11.39 -9.81
N TYR A 77 6.66 10.13 -9.42
CA TYR A 77 6.41 9.72 -8.04
C TYR A 77 7.67 9.91 -7.19
N PHE A 78 7.46 10.05 -5.88
CA PHE A 78 8.51 10.14 -4.87
C PHE A 78 9.39 11.39 -4.98
N GLU A 79 8.96 12.40 -5.73
CA GLU A 79 9.71 13.63 -5.91
C GLU A 79 9.67 14.57 -4.69
N ARG A 80 10.70 15.41 -4.58
CA ARG A 80 10.92 16.28 -3.41
C ARG A 80 9.67 17.09 -3.07
N GLY A 81 9.15 16.89 -1.86
CA GLY A 81 8.00 17.62 -1.34
C GLY A 81 6.65 17.15 -1.89
N ASN A 82 6.60 16.12 -2.74
CA ASN A 82 5.35 15.56 -3.22
C ASN A 82 4.65 14.74 -2.12
N LEU A 83 3.32 14.71 -2.21
CA LEU A 83 2.47 13.77 -1.51
C LEU A 83 1.88 12.86 -2.58
N ASP A 84 2.29 11.59 -2.56
CA ASP A 84 1.87 10.62 -3.55
C ASP A 84 0.87 9.63 -2.95
N VAL A 85 -0.10 9.21 -3.77
CA VAL A 85 -1.21 8.37 -3.32
C VAL A 85 -1.23 7.07 -4.10
N PHE A 86 -1.41 5.96 -3.40
CA PHE A 86 -1.46 4.61 -3.95
C PHE A 86 -2.69 3.87 -3.41
N SER A 87 -3.20 2.90 -4.17
CA SER A 87 -4.33 2.06 -3.75
C SER A 87 -4.00 0.58 -3.98
N VAL A 88 -3.55 -0.09 -2.93
CA VAL A 88 -3.12 -1.48 -2.95
C VAL A 88 -4.27 -2.40 -2.53
N ARG A 89 -4.43 -3.54 -3.22
CA ARG A 89 -5.34 -4.61 -2.81
C ARG A 89 -4.58 -5.77 -2.19
N GLY A 90 -5.01 -6.20 -1.01
CA GLY A 90 -4.35 -7.27 -0.25
C GLY A 90 -5.32 -8.07 0.61
N ARG A 91 -4.81 -9.07 1.33
CA ARG A 91 -5.59 -9.77 2.37
C ARG A 91 -6.05 -8.75 3.41
N CYS A 92 -7.28 -8.84 3.90
CA CYS A 92 -7.71 -8.05 5.04
C CYS A 92 -6.88 -8.37 6.29
N MET A 93 -6.50 -7.32 7.01
CA MET A 93 -5.84 -7.42 8.30
C MET A 93 -6.88 -7.50 9.42
N ASP A 94 -6.55 -8.19 10.51
CA ASP A 94 -7.45 -8.39 11.66
C ASP A 94 -7.52 -7.14 12.56
N GLY A 95 -6.66 -6.15 12.31
CA GLY A 95 -6.65 -4.86 12.99
C GLY A 95 -5.91 -3.79 12.18
N PRO A 96 -5.66 -2.60 12.79
CA PRO A 96 -4.92 -1.53 12.14
C PRO A 96 -3.51 -1.98 11.73
N VAL A 97 -3.02 -1.43 10.63
CA VAL A 97 -1.63 -1.65 10.20
C VAL A 97 -0.70 -1.10 11.27
N CYS A 98 0.13 -1.94 11.86
CA CYS A 98 1.07 -1.57 12.92
C CYS A 98 2.53 -1.86 12.55
N ARG A 99 2.77 -2.49 11.40
CA ARG A 99 4.11 -2.69 10.86
C ARG A 99 4.21 -2.11 9.46
N LEU A 100 5.27 -1.35 9.22
CA LEU A 100 5.62 -0.76 7.94
C LEU A 100 7.06 -1.14 7.60
N SER A 101 7.33 -1.53 6.36
CA SER A 101 8.67 -1.56 5.80
C SER A 101 8.67 -0.87 4.44
N LEU A 102 9.62 0.03 4.24
CA LEU A 102 9.88 0.68 2.96
C LEU A 102 11.30 0.36 2.54
N THR A 103 11.47 0.01 1.26
CA THR A 103 12.79 -0.22 0.67
C THR A 103 12.92 0.58 -0.61
N CYS A 104 13.99 1.38 -0.70
CA CYS A 104 14.47 2.04 -1.89
C CYS A 104 15.54 1.15 -2.53
N ASP A 105 15.40 0.79 -3.80
CA ASP A 105 16.38 -0.10 -4.45
C ASP A 105 17.70 0.59 -4.83
N GLY A 106 17.79 1.91 -4.69
CA GLY A 106 18.99 2.70 -4.96
C GLY A 106 19.36 2.77 -6.45
N SER A 107 18.41 2.50 -7.35
CA SER A 107 18.60 2.64 -8.80
C SER A 107 18.25 4.04 -9.30
N GLY A 108 18.50 4.31 -10.59
CA GLY A 108 18.16 5.60 -11.22
C GLY A 108 19.22 6.70 -11.07
N ALA A 109 18.89 7.93 -11.48
CA ALA A 109 19.82 9.06 -11.43
C ALA A 109 19.86 9.71 -10.04
N HIS A 110 18.77 9.59 -9.29
CA HIS A 110 18.62 10.03 -7.91
C HIS A 110 18.34 8.83 -6.99
N PRO A 111 19.38 8.10 -6.53
CA PRO A 111 19.22 6.83 -5.82
C PRO A 111 18.88 6.96 -4.32
N GLY A 112 19.04 8.16 -3.75
CA GLY A 112 18.74 8.42 -2.36
C GLY A 112 17.35 9.05 -2.21
N TRP A 113 16.59 8.59 -1.23
CA TRP A 113 15.23 9.08 -0.99
C TRP A 113 15.07 9.53 0.46
N TYR A 114 14.39 10.64 0.71
CA TYR A 114 14.00 11.02 2.07
C TYR A 114 12.49 10.92 2.23
N CYS A 115 12.06 9.88 2.96
CA CYS A 115 10.67 9.71 3.32
C CYS A 115 10.37 10.48 4.61
N ASP A 116 9.38 11.37 4.57
CA ASP A 116 8.93 12.12 5.74
C ASP A 116 7.93 11.28 6.55
N HIS A 117 6.82 10.88 5.94
CA HIS A 117 5.83 10.04 6.60
C HIS A 117 4.98 9.22 5.63
N VAL A 118 4.27 8.23 6.18
CA VAL A 118 3.28 7.41 5.48
C VAL A 118 1.96 7.41 6.26
N GLU A 119 0.88 7.84 5.62
CA GLU A 119 -0.49 7.66 6.11
C GLU A 119 -1.13 6.46 5.40
N LEU A 120 -1.82 5.62 6.16
CA LEU A 120 -2.51 4.43 5.67
C LEU A 120 -3.97 4.48 6.09
N ALA A 121 -4.86 4.16 5.17
CA ALA A 121 -6.25 3.84 5.45
C ALA A 121 -6.57 2.45 4.87
N ALA A 122 -7.02 1.53 5.71
CA ALA A 122 -7.48 0.21 5.29
C ALA A 122 -9.00 0.15 5.36
N THR A 123 -9.65 -0.37 4.31
CA THR A 123 -11.10 -0.57 4.27
C THR A 123 -11.42 -1.93 3.65
N GLY A 124 -12.33 -2.67 4.28
CA GLY A 124 -12.82 -3.96 3.81
C GLY A 124 -14.34 -4.11 3.96
N PRO A 125 -14.97 -5.06 3.25
CA PRO A 125 -16.40 -5.32 3.36
C PRO A 125 -16.82 -5.69 4.80
N ASP A 126 -16.02 -6.50 5.50
CA ASP A 126 -16.32 -7.05 6.83
C ASP A 126 -15.32 -6.63 7.93
N THR A 127 -14.33 -5.81 7.59
CA THR A 127 -13.19 -5.48 8.48
C THR A 127 -13.28 -4.08 9.08
N GLY A 128 -14.30 -3.29 8.71
CA GLY A 128 -14.38 -1.89 9.07
C GLY A 128 -13.25 -1.06 8.45
N CYS A 129 -13.12 0.17 8.92
CA CYS A 129 -12.11 1.11 8.46
C CYS A 129 -11.08 1.31 9.58
N SER A 130 -9.79 1.34 9.25
CA SER A 130 -8.72 1.66 10.20
C SER A 130 -7.69 2.57 9.55
N LYS A 131 -6.97 3.32 10.38
CA LYS A 131 -5.94 4.24 9.93
C LYS A 131 -4.65 4.08 10.71
N SER A 132 -3.54 4.38 10.06
CA SER A 132 -2.23 4.42 10.68
C SER A 132 -1.37 5.54 10.09
N MET A 133 -0.48 6.10 10.89
CA MET A 133 0.47 7.14 10.51
C MET A 133 1.86 6.73 10.98
N PHE A 134 2.83 6.70 10.07
CA PHE A 134 4.22 6.36 10.34
C PHE A 134 5.14 7.53 9.98
N TYR A 135 5.77 8.17 10.96
CA TYR A 135 6.63 9.34 10.76
C TYR A 135 8.08 8.99 10.40
N VAL A 136 8.30 8.34 9.25
CA VAL A 136 9.61 7.81 8.81
C VAL A 136 10.81 8.75 9.06
N GLN A 137 10.75 9.98 8.54
CA GLN A 137 11.76 11.05 8.68
C GLN A 137 13.22 10.59 8.50
N GLN A 138 13.48 9.70 7.54
CA GLN A 138 14.78 9.06 7.35
C GLN A 138 15.18 9.06 5.87
N TRP A 139 16.49 9.18 5.62
CA TRP A 139 17.07 8.83 4.34
C TRP A 139 17.06 7.32 4.14
N LEU A 140 16.52 6.88 3.00
CA LEU A 140 16.74 5.56 2.43
C LEU A 140 17.76 5.75 1.31
N SER A 141 19.04 5.70 1.68
CA SER A 141 20.15 5.94 0.74
C SER A 141 21.40 5.18 1.17
N SER A 142 22.30 4.92 0.22
CA SER A 142 23.63 4.35 0.47
C SER A 142 24.73 5.41 0.70
N ASP A 143 24.47 6.68 0.40
CA ASP A 143 25.45 7.77 0.44
C ASP A 143 25.13 8.87 1.46
N VAL A 144 23.97 8.81 2.13
CA VAL A 144 23.56 9.72 3.20
C VAL A 144 23.21 8.91 4.45
N PRO A 145 23.68 9.29 5.66
CA PRO A 145 23.28 8.63 6.90
C PRO A 145 21.76 8.49 7.02
N PRO A 146 21.24 7.34 7.46
CA PRO A 146 21.97 6.25 8.12
C PRO A 146 22.65 5.22 7.20
N PHE A 147 22.75 5.47 5.88
CA PHE A 147 23.29 4.53 4.89
C PHE A 147 22.48 3.23 4.74
N GLU A 148 21.20 3.29 5.10
CA GLU A 148 20.26 2.19 4.98
C GLU A 148 19.35 2.44 3.80
N LEU A 149 19.14 1.41 2.97
CA LEU A 149 18.17 1.45 1.86
C LEU A 149 16.78 0.99 2.29
N THR A 150 16.64 0.51 3.52
CA THR A 150 15.37 0.00 4.07
C THR A 150 15.13 0.58 5.45
N VAL A 151 13.89 0.95 5.73
CA VAL A 151 13.41 1.28 7.06
C VAL A 151 12.28 0.33 7.42
N SER A 152 12.28 -0.18 8.64
CA SER A 152 11.19 -1.01 9.16
C SER A 152 10.75 -0.48 10.52
N VAL A 153 9.45 -0.27 10.67
CA VAL A 153 8.82 0.25 11.88
C VAL A 153 7.84 -0.79 12.39
N ASP A 154 8.00 -1.23 13.64
CA ASP A 154 7.12 -2.20 14.30
C ASP A 154 6.48 -1.59 15.55
N ALA A 155 5.18 -1.32 15.44
CA ALA A 155 4.32 -0.80 16.49
C ALA A 155 3.23 -1.81 16.91
N CYS A 156 3.36 -3.09 16.53
CA CYS A 156 2.36 -4.10 16.86
C CYS A 156 2.35 -4.49 18.34
N ASN A 157 3.36 -4.07 19.10
CA ASN A 157 3.36 -4.20 20.55
C ASN A 157 2.47 -3.11 21.17
N PRO A 158 1.38 -3.46 21.88
CA PRO A 158 0.50 -2.49 22.54
C PRO A 158 1.17 -1.71 23.69
N TRP A 159 2.37 -2.11 24.11
CA TRP A 159 3.19 -1.37 25.08
C TRP A 159 4.22 -0.42 24.44
N ASN A 160 4.22 -0.29 23.12
CA ASN A 160 5.07 0.67 22.44
C ASN A 160 4.55 2.10 22.76
N ILE A 161 5.24 2.81 23.67
CA ILE A 161 4.87 4.18 24.07
C ILE A 161 4.95 5.20 22.92
N ASN A 162 5.61 4.84 21.82
CA ASN A 162 5.68 5.66 20.61
C ASN A 162 4.52 5.39 19.64
N ALA A 163 3.70 4.37 19.92
CA ALA A 163 2.48 4.04 19.21
C ALA A 163 1.26 4.53 20.02
N VAL A 164 0.70 5.67 19.64
CA VAL A 164 -0.52 6.18 20.29
C VAL A 164 -1.72 5.66 19.51
N ALA A 165 -2.58 4.91 20.20
CA ALA A 165 -3.88 4.52 19.66
C ALA A 165 -4.92 5.59 20.04
N ASP A 166 -5.52 6.23 19.04
CA ASP A 166 -6.73 7.03 19.24
C ASP A 166 -7.96 6.22 18.79
N GLU A 167 -8.88 5.97 19.72
CA GLU A 167 -10.12 5.21 19.48
C GLU A 167 -11.30 6.12 19.09
N GLN A 168 -11.10 7.43 18.96
CA GLN A 168 -12.18 8.42 18.75
C GLN A 168 -12.39 8.89 17.30
N GLU A 169 -11.76 8.26 16.30
CA GLU A 169 -12.02 8.58 14.89
C GLU A 169 -13.20 7.81 14.28
N LYS A 170 -13.87 8.46 13.32
CA LYS A 170 -15.02 7.93 12.54
C LYS A 170 -14.68 6.67 11.73
N CYS A 171 -13.40 6.31 11.62
CA CYS A 171 -12.82 5.16 10.90
C CYS A 171 -11.94 4.35 11.88
N GLY A 172 -12.55 3.82 12.94
CA GLY A 172 -11.90 2.88 13.85
C GLY A 172 -10.63 3.40 14.55
N LYS A 173 -9.81 2.46 15.04
CA LYS A 173 -8.57 2.72 15.79
C LYS A 173 -7.52 3.35 14.89
N PHE A 174 -7.02 4.53 15.27
CA PHE A 174 -5.94 5.24 14.61
C PHE A 174 -4.61 4.99 15.32
N VAL A 175 -3.58 4.53 14.60
CA VAL A 175 -2.25 4.26 15.17
C VAL A 175 -1.26 5.30 14.68
N VAL A 176 -0.71 6.11 15.59
CA VAL A 176 0.37 7.06 15.26
C VAL A 176 1.70 6.52 15.75
N VAL A 177 2.68 6.40 14.87
CA VAL A 177 4.00 5.82 15.15
C VAL A 177 5.11 6.81 14.78
N ASN A 178 5.95 7.15 15.76
CA ASN A 178 7.19 7.90 15.52
C ASN A 178 8.41 6.97 15.60
N PRO A 179 9.18 6.77 14.51
CA PRO A 179 10.42 6.00 14.53
C PRO A 179 11.52 6.69 15.33
N ALA A 180 11.47 8.01 15.52
CA ALA A 180 12.45 8.75 16.31
C ALA A 180 12.12 8.69 17.81
N ARG A 181 12.33 7.52 18.42
CA ARG A 181 12.73 7.35 19.84
C ARG A 181 13.31 5.95 20.04
N TYR A 182 14.49 5.74 19.48
CA TYR A 182 15.51 4.97 20.16
C TYR A 182 16.65 5.97 20.39
N GLU A 183 16.87 6.31 21.65
CA GLU A 183 17.85 7.29 22.13
C GLU A 183 19.26 7.03 21.58
#